data_AF-A0A502LAU3-F1
#
_entry.id   AF-A0A502LAU3-F1
#
_cell.length_a   1.000
_cell.length_b   1.000
_cell.length_c   1.000
_cell.angle_alpha   90.00
_cell.angle_beta   90.00
_cell.angle_gamma   90.00
#
_symmetry.space_group_name_H-M   'P 1'
#
loop_
_entity.id
_entity.type
_entity.pdbx_description
1 polymer ?
#
loop_
_entity_poly.entity_id
_entity_poly.type
_entity_poly.pdbx_seq_one_letter_code
_entity_poly.pdbx_strand_id
1 'polypeptide(L)' 'MAELQAEIEEYLVYYNQKRIKLAFKGLSPVQYRA' A
#
# COMPACT_ATOMS: atom_id res chain seq x y z
N MET A 1 -20.50 4.59 8.38
CA MET A 1 -20.34 3.79 7.14
C MET A 1 -19.35 4.44 6.18
N ALA A 2 -19.46 5.74 5.87
CA ALA A 2 -18.51 6.42 4.98
C ALA A 2 -17.07 6.52 5.53
N GLU A 3 -16.91 6.75 6.83
CA GLU A 3 -15.57 6.90 7.45
C GLU A 3 -14.75 5.61 7.39
N LEU A 4 -15.35 4.47 7.76
CA LEU A 4 -14.70 3.17 7.69
C LEU A 4 -14.23 2.85 6.26
N GLN A 5 -15.05 3.17 5.27
CA GLN A 5 -14.71 2.89 3.88
C GLN A 5 -13.54 3.77 3.40
N ALA A 6 -13.55 5.05 3.74
CA ALA A 6 -12.45 5.96 3.41
C ALA A 6 -11.12 5.50 4.06
N GLU A 7 -11.18 5.05 5.31
CA GLU A 7 -10.01 4.57 6.04
C GLU A 7 -9.43 3.27 5.44
N ILE A 8 -10.31 2.36 4.99
CA ILE A 8 -9.91 1.15 4.26
C ILE A 8 -9.26 1.50 2.91
N GLU A 9 -9.84 2.43 2.16
CA GLU A 9 -9.28 2.88 0.87
C GLU A 9 -7.90 3.52 1.04
N GLU A 10 -7.73 4.36 2.06
CA GLU A 10 -6.44 4.97 2.39
C GLU A 10 -5.40 3.91 2.78
N TYR A 11 -5.79 2.93 3.60
CA TYR A 11 -4.91 1.83 3.97
C TYR A 11 -4.47 0.99 2.76
N LEU A 12 -5.37 0.73 1.81
CA LEU A 12 -5.05 0.01 0.57
C LEU A 12 -4.03 0.76 -0.28
N VAL A 13 -4.15 2.09 -0.39
CA VAL A 13 -3.19 2.94 -1.11
C VAL A 13 -1.83 2.89 -0.42
N TYR A 14 -1.79 3.09 0.90
CA TYR A 14 -0.56 2.99 1.68
C TYR A 14 0.11 1.62 1.48
N TYR A 15 -0.63 0.53 1.65
CA TYR A 15 -0.08 -0.81 1.59
C TYR A 15 0.46 -1.16 0.20
N ASN A 16 -0.20 -0.75 -0.88
CA ASN A 16 0.23 -1.12 -2.23
C ASN A 16 1.31 -0.21 -2.83
N GLN A 17 1.30 1.07 -2.49
CA GLN A 17 2.15 2.06 -3.16
C GLN A 17 3.26 2.62 -2.26
N LYS A 18 3.00 2.75 -0.96
CA LYS A 18 3.88 3.52 -0.05
C LYS A 18 4.63 2.65 0.97
N ARG A 19 4.17 1.42 1.21
CA ARG A 19 4.80 0.52 2.18
C ARG A 19 6.20 0.11 1.74
N ILE A 20 7.20 0.49 2.52
CA ILE A 20 8.61 0.15 2.27
C ILE A 20 8.96 -1.14 3.02
N LYS A 21 9.57 -2.10 2.32
CA LYS A 21 10.14 -3.31 2.91
C LYS A 21 11.56 -3.48 2.36
N LEU A 22 12.53 -3.74 3.24
CA LEU A 22 13.93 -3.98 2.84
C LEU A 22 14.07 -5.06 1.77
N ALA A 23 13.25 -6.12 1.85
CA ALA A 23 13.22 -7.21 0.88
C ALA A 23 12.85 -6.77 -0.55
N PHE A 24 12.14 -5.64 -0.71
CA PHE A 24 11.71 -5.14 -2.02
C PHE A 24 12.76 -4.26 -2.70
N LYS A 25 13.98 -4.15 -2.14
CA LYS A 25 15.08 -3.37 -2.73
C LYS A 25 14.68 -1.91 -3.08
N GLY A 26 13.82 -1.32 -2.26
CA GLY A 26 13.32 0.05 -2.47
C GLY A 26 12.08 0.15 -3.38
N LEU A 27 11.58 -0.96 -3.93
CA LEU A 27 10.34 -1.00 -4.71
C LEU A 27 9.11 -1.02 -3.81
N SER A 28 8.02 -0.40 -4.29
CA SER A 28 6.71 -0.57 -3.68
C SER A 28 6.14 -1.98 -3.91
N PRO A 29 5.14 -2.41 -3.12
CA PRO A 29 4.60 -3.77 -3.26
C PRO A 29 3.98 -4.07 -4.62
N VAL A 30 3.38 -3.10 -5.30
CA VAL A 30 2.88 -3.30 -6.67
C VAL A 30 4.03 -3.41 -7.68
N GLN A 31 5.09 -2.60 -7.54
CA GLN A 31 6.25 -2.65 -8.42
C GLN A 31 7.07 -3.94 -8.27
N TYR A 32 7.13 -4.49 -7.05
CA TYR A 32 7.82 -5.75 -6.79
C TYR A 32 7.09 -6.97 -7.36
N ARG A 33 5.76 -6.89 -7.51
CA ARG A 33 4.92 -8.00 -8.03
C ARG A 33 4.79 -8.01 -9.55
N ALA A 34 5.12 -6.92 -10.23
CA ALA A 34 5.11 -6.81 -11.68
C ALA A 34 6.29 -7.58 -12.29
#